data_AF-A0A954R3I8-F1
#
_entry.id   AF-A0A954R3I8-F1
#
_cell.length_a   1.000
_cell.length_b   1.000
_cell.length_c   1.000
_cell.angle_alpha   90.00
_cell.angle_beta   90.00
_cell.angle_gamma   90.00
#
_symmetry.space_group_name_H-M   'P 1'
#
loop_
_entity.id
_entity.type
_entity.pdbx_description
1 polymer ?
#
loop_
_entity_poly.entity_id
_entity_poly.type
_entity_poly.pdbx_seq_one_letter_code
_entity_poly.pdbx_strand_id
1 'polypeptide(L)'
;MSHNPIGRNDPCPCGSGRKYKQCCKDKDIAWEADESGNVIRRVPMSEELAEAMTAHMEQLKGHYGRELEDDDLLFPDMQLEHIEHQMSQAMQQVGIDPALIYAFEQTGLVVSEQNQDSISDVDLAAWYAAIEEYRNRAGLPMQDYPLGTVALYGPDETTTTKLVASILIDAQSEPIQKKFFGDHVDDDPQVARQVVEFFREHGVKKSVAMDGNIGCPHEEGIDYPLGDVCPQCPYWHDQPEF
;
A
#
# COMPACT_ATOMS: atom_id res chain seq x y z
N MET A 1 3.42 35.12 -14.13
CA MET A 1 4.89 35.07 -14.30
C MET A 1 5.23 33.82 -15.12
N SER A 2 6.38 33.75 -15.76
CA SER A 2 6.81 32.51 -16.46
C SER A 2 7.21 31.47 -15.42
N HIS A 3 6.48 30.36 -15.38
CA HIS A 3 6.85 29.19 -14.60
C HIS A 3 7.62 28.22 -15.48
N ASN A 4 8.77 27.75 -14.99
CA ASN A 4 9.64 26.83 -15.70
C ASN A 4 9.63 25.46 -15.02
N PRO A 5 9.60 24.35 -15.78
CA PRO A 5 9.71 23.01 -15.20
C PRO A 5 11.00 22.84 -14.41
N ILE A 6 10.91 22.20 -13.24
CA ILE A 6 12.10 21.85 -12.45
C ILE A 6 13.05 20.96 -13.26
N GLY A 7 14.34 21.25 -13.20
CA GLY A 7 15.37 20.49 -13.90
C GLY A 7 15.46 19.06 -13.36
N ARG A 8 15.63 18.09 -14.28
CA ARG A 8 15.64 16.65 -13.94
C ARG A 8 16.67 16.27 -12.86
N ASN A 9 17.81 16.96 -12.82
CA ASN A 9 18.88 16.66 -11.88
C ASN A 9 18.87 17.55 -10.63
N ASP A 10 17.94 18.51 -10.55
CA ASP A 10 17.83 19.42 -9.42
C ASP A 10 17.25 18.67 -8.21
N PRO A 11 17.48 19.17 -6.98
CA PRO A 11 16.83 18.65 -5.79
C PRO A 11 15.30 18.64 -5.94
N CYS A 12 14.67 17.56 -5.52
CA CYS A 12 13.23 17.41 -5.62
C CYS A 12 12.51 18.35 -4.65
N PRO A 13 11.54 19.18 -5.11
CA PRO A 13 10.85 20.15 -4.26
C PRO A 13 10.01 19.56 -3.12
N CYS A 14 9.68 18.27 -3.17
CA CYS A 14 8.96 17.60 -2.09
C CYS A 14 9.76 17.45 -0.79
N GLY A 15 11.04 17.85 -0.77
CA GLY A 15 11.88 17.78 0.43
C GLY A 15 12.59 16.43 0.65
N SER A 16 12.48 15.48 -0.30
CA SER A 16 13.11 14.14 -0.17
C SER A 16 14.64 14.13 -0.21
N GLY A 17 15.28 15.24 -0.58
CA GLY A 17 16.73 15.34 -0.77
C GLY A 17 17.27 14.61 -2.02
N ARG A 18 16.43 13.87 -2.76
CA ARG A 18 16.79 13.18 -4.00
C ARG A 18 16.74 14.11 -5.20
N LYS A 19 17.35 13.68 -6.32
CA LYS A 19 17.17 14.35 -7.62
C LYS A 19 15.73 14.19 -8.09
N TYR A 20 15.17 15.23 -8.71
CA TYR A 20 13.78 15.25 -9.17
C TYR A 20 13.42 14.04 -10.05
N LYS A 21 14.32 13.65 -10.97
CA LYS A 21 14.15 12.46 -11.83
C LYS A 21 14.19 11.09 -11.14
N GLN A 22 14.46 11.04 -9.83
CA GLN A 22 14.55 9.82 -9.02
C GLN A 22 13.56 9.86 -7.84
N CYS A 23 12.55 10.74 -7.95
CA CYS A 23 11.53 10.99 -6.93
C CYS A 23 10.24 11.39 -7.66
N CYS A 24 9.70 12.60 -7.44
CA CYS A 24 8.41 13.04 -7.97
C CYS A 24 8.22 12.89 -9.49
N LYS A 25 9.28 12.96 -10.30
CA LYS A 25 9.14 12.85 -11.76
C LYS A 25 8.65 11.46 -12.21
N ASP A 26 9.09 10.39 -11.56
CA ASP A 26 8.69 9.02 -11.93
C ASP A 26 7.25 8.74 -11.48
N LYS A 27 6.73 9.57 -10.57
CA LYS A 27 5.36 9.54 -10.03
C LYS A 27 4.39 10.46 -10.79
N ASP A 28 4.81 10.98 -11.94
CA ASP A 28 4.07 11.98 -12.73
C ASP A 28 3.69 13.27 -11.93
N ILE A 29 4.43 13.59 -10.87
CA ILE A 29 4.23 14.80 -10.08
C ILE A 29 5.04 15.93 -10.71
N ALA A 30 4.35 16.83 -11.40
CA ALA A 30 4.97 17.97 -12.07
C ALA A 30 5.18 19.16 -11.13
N TRP A 31 6.42 19.67 -11.09
CA TRP A 31 6.79 20.90 -10.36
C TRP A 31 7.27 22.00 -11.31
N GLU A 32 6.99 23.24 -10.95
CA GLU A 32 7.50 24.43 -11.63
C GLU A 32 8.05 25.45 -10.65
N ALA A 33 9.07 26.19 -11.08
CA ALA A 33 9.57 27.36 -10.37
C ALA A 33 9.32 28.63 -11.18
N ASP A 34 8.93 29.71 -10.51
CA ASP A 34 8.99 31.05 -11.11
C ASP A 34 10.39 31.68 -10.99
N GLU A 35 10.55 32.88 -11.57
CA GLU A 35 11.80 33.64 -11.53
C GLU A 35 12.19 34.11 -10.12
N SER A 36 11.24 34.12 -9.18
CA SER A 36 11.45 34.47 -7.77
C SER A 36 11.89 33.27 -6.92
N GLY A 37 11.91 32.07 -7.51
CA GLY A 37 12.23 30.82 -6.82
C GLY A 37 11.05 30.21 -6.05
N ASN A 38 9.83 30.73 -6.23
CA ASN A 38 8.63 30.09 -5.68
C ASN A 38 8.34 28.82 -6.49
N VAL A 39 8.15 27.71 -5.78
CA VAL A 39 7.95 26.40 -6.40
C VAL A 39 6.51 25.95 -6.21
N ILE A 40 5.83 25.68 -7.31
CA ILE A 40 4.43 25.24 -7.33
C ILE A 40 4.31 23.84 -7.91
N ARG A 41 3.36 23.06 -7.39
CA ARG A 41 2.97 21.77 -7.97
C ARG A 41 1.92 22.00 -9.04
N ARG A 42 2.14 21.45 -10.23
CA ARG A 42 1.09 21.34 -11.26
C ARG A 42 0.24 20.11 -10.97
N VAL A 43 -1.07 20.32 -10.97
CA VAL A 43 -2.06 19.24 -10.89
C VAL A 43 -2.72 19.12 -12.26
N PRO A 44 -2.59 17.97 -12.95
CA PRO A 44 -3.30 17.75 -14.19
C PRO A 44 -4.81 17.72 -13.92
N MET A 45 -5.57 18.44 -14.72
CA MET A 45 -7.04 18.48 -14.64
C MET A 45 -7.62 17.84 -15.89
N SER A 46 -8.68 17.05 -15.73
CA SER A 46 -9.54 16.70 -16.87
C SER A 46 -10.20 17.96 -17.42
N GLU A 47 -10.61 17.93 -18.68
CA GLU A 47 -11.33 19.03 -19.32
C GLU A 47 -12.60 19.40 -18.52
N GLU A 48 -13.37 18.39 -18.12
CA GLU A 48 -14.55 18.55 -17.27
C GLU A 48 -14.24 19.25 -15.94
N LEU A 49 -13.19 18.83 -15.23
CA LEU A 49 -12.80 19.45 -13.97
C LEU A 49 -12.30 20.88 -14.16
N ALA A 50 -11.56 21.14 -15.25
CA ALA A 50 -11.08 22.48 -15.58
C ALA A 50 -12.24 23.44 -15.87
N GLU A 51 -13.25 22.99 -16.61
CA GLU A 51 -14.47 23.75 -16.86
C GLU A 51 -15.23 24.05 -15.55
N ALA A 52 -15.41 23.04 -14.69
CA ALA A 52 -16.07 23.19 -13.40
C ALA A 52 -15.33 24.18 -12.49
N MET A 53 -14.00 24.09 -12.41
CA MET A 53 -13.17 25.00 -11.62
C MET A 53 -13.21 26.43 -12.17
N THR A 54 -13.22 26.59 -13.49
CA THR A 54 -13.34 27.92 -14.12
C THR A 54 -14.68 28.56 -13.77
N ALA A 55 -15.78 27.82 -13.91
CA ALA A 55 -17.11 28.29 -13.56
C ALA A 55 -17.21 28.64 -12.06
N HIS A 56 -16.60 27.82 -11.20
CA HIS A 56 -16.55 28.08 -9.75
C HIS A 56 -15.77 29.35 -9.41
N MET A 57 -14.60 29.57 -10.02
CA MET A 57 -13.81 30.78 -9.84
C MET A 57 -14.57 32.04 -10.27
N GLU A 58 -15.37 31.98 -11.34
CA GLU A 58 -16.24 33.10 -11.73
C GLU A 58 -17.33 33.40 -10.69
N GLN A 59 -17.92 32.37 -10.08
CA GLN A 59 -18.89 32.54 -8.99
C GLN A 59 -18.25 33.19 -7.76
N LEU A 60 -17.01 32.80 -7.43
CA LEU A 60 -16.28 33.37 -6.30
C LEU A 60 -15.97 34.87 -6.48
N LYS A 61 -15.73 35.35 -7.71
CA LYS A 61 -15.61 36.81 -7.95
C LYS A 61 -16.87 37.56 -7.51
N GLY A 62 -18.04 36.95 -7.73
CA GLY A 62 -19.31 37.46 -7.20
C GLY A 62 -19.41 37.37 -5.68
N HIS A 63 -18.94 36.28 -5.08
CA HIS A 63 -18.91 36.07 -3.62
C HIS A 63 -18.04 37.10 -2.89
N TYR A 64 -16.80 37.31 -3.37
CA TYR A 64 -15.86 38.27 -2.79
C TYR A 64 -16.10 39.72 -3.25
N GLY A 65 -16.86 39.92 -4.33
CA GLY A 65 -17.15 41.25 -4.90
C GLY A 65 -15.93 41.94 -5.54
N ARG A 66 -14.85 41.18 -5.77
CA ARG A 66 -13.59 41.63 -6.38
C ARG A 66 -12.97 40.49 -7.19
N GLU A 67 -11.93 40.81 -7.96
CA GLU A 67 -11.06 39.79 -8.55
C GLU A 67 -10.40 38.96 -7.44
N LEU A 68 -10.16 37.68 -7.74
CA LEU A 68 -9.52 36.76 -6.81
C LEU A 68 -8.06 37.14 -6.58
N GLU A 69 -7.65 37.08 -5.33
CA GLU A 69 -6.27 37.22 -4.85
C GLU A 69 -5.71 35.83 -4.50
N ASP A 70 -4.38 35.72 -4.41
CA ASP A 70 -3.69 34.44 -4.22
C ASP A 70 -4.05 33.73 -2.90
N ASP A 71 -4.52 34.47 -1.90
CA ASP A 71 -4.90 33.99 -0.58
C ASP A 71 -6.42 33.77 -0.41
N ASP A 72 -7.22 34.03 -1.44
CA ASP A 72 -8.66 33.78 -1.37
C ASP A 72 -8.98 32.28 -1.31
N LEU A 73 -9.92 31.93 -0.44
CA LEU A 73 -10.38 30.55 -0.34
C LEU A 73 -11.19 30.20 -1.59
N LEU A 74 -10.72 29.18 -2.32
CA LEU A 74 -11.46 28.63 -3.46
C LEU A 74 -12.73 27.90 -3.01
N PHE A 75 -12.84 27.46 -1.77
CA PHE A 75 -14.03 26.78 -1.27
C PHE A 75 -14.42 27.36 0.10
N PRO A 76 -14.93 28.61 0.16
CA PRO A 76 -15.16 29.31 1.42
C PRO A 76 -16.24 28.65 2.29
N ASP A 77 -17.19 27.95 1.66
CA ASP A 77 -18.25 27.22 2.35
C ASP A 77 -17.81 25.82 2.82
N MET A 78 -16.60 25.39 2.46
CA MET A 78 -16.07 24.08 2.84
C MET A 78 -15.39 24.16 4.20
N GLN A 79 -16.04 23.62 5.23
CA GLN A 79 -15.43 23.47 6.55
C GLN A 79 -14.58 22.19 6.57
N LEU A 80 -13.28 22.33 6.24
CA LEU A 80 -12.37 21.20 6.07
C LEU A 80 -12.32 20.29 7.32
N GLU A 81 -12.23 20.88 8.51
CA GLU A 81 -12.25 20.15 9.79
C GLU A 81 -13.54 19.31 9.97
N HIS A 82 -14.69 19.81 9.49
CA HIS A 82 -15.95 19.09 9.57
C HIS A 82 -15.96 17.88 8.63
N ILE A 83 -15.40 18.04 7.43
CA ILE A 83 -15.31 16.97 6.42
C ILE A 83 -14.36 15.88 6.90
N GLU A 84 -13.18 16.24 7.40
CA GLU A 84 -12.23 15.27 7.96
C GLU A 84 -12.86 14.47 9.09
N HIS A 85 -13.56 15.14 10.02
CA HIS A 85 -14.26 14.46 11.11
C HIS A 85 -15.36 13.51 10.61
N GLN A 86 -16.18 13.95 9.65
CA GLN A 86 -17.21 13.11 9.04
C GLN A 86 -16.62 11.90 8.32
N MET A 87 -15.50 12.09 7.60
CA MET A 87 -14.78 11.01 6.93
C MET A 87 -14.22 10.01 7.93
N SER A 88 -13.56 10.47 9.00
CA SER A 88 -13.08 9.58 10.07
C SER A 88 -14.21 8.78 10.70
N GLN A 89 -15.35 9.41 11.00
CA GLN A 89 -16.53 8.71 11.54
C GLN A 89 -17.05 7.65 10.56
N ALA A 90 -17.13 7.96 9.27
CA ALA A 90 -17.54 7.01 8.25
C ALA A 90 -16.57 5.82 8.17
N MET A 91 -15.26 6.08 8.17
CA MET A 91 -14.22 5.04 8.19
C MET A 91 -14.34 4.12 9.40
N GLN A 92 -14.63 4.68 10.58
CA GLN A 92 -14.86 3.90 11.80
C GLN A 92 -16.09 2.99 11.67
N GLN A 93 -17.20 3.51 11.11
CA GLN A 93 -18.44 2.77 10.96
C GLN A 93 -18.33 1.59 10.00
N VAL A 94 -17.51 1.71 8.95
CA VAL A 94 -17.27 0.62 7.99
C VAL A 94 -16.13 -0.31 8.41
N GLY A 95 -15.53 -0.09 9.58
CA GLY A 95 -14.52 -0.98 10.15
C GLY A 95 -13.13 -0.88 9.51
N ILE A 96 -12.75 0.28 8.98
CA ILE A 96 -11.36 0.53 8.55
C ILE A 96 -10.42 0.43 9.77
N ASP A 97 -9.22 -0.13 9.55
CA ASP A 97 -8.19 -0.26 10.60
C ASP A 97 -7.94 1.11 11.28
N PRO A 98 -8.13 1.22 12.61
CA PRO A 98 -7.90 2.46 13.35
C PRO A 98 -6.53 3.11 13.12
N ALA A 99 -5.50 2.33 12.79
CA ALA A 99 -4.18 2.87 12.46
C ALA A 99 -4.19 3.67 11.15
N LEU A 100 -5.00 3.25 10.17
CA LEU A 100 -5.19 3.97 8.90
C LEU A 100 -5.99 5.25 9.09
N ILE A 101 -7.03 5.19 9.95
CA ILE A 101 -7.83 6.36 10.32
C ILE A 101 -6.94 7.39 11.03
N TYR A 102 -6.10 6.95 11.97
CA TYR A 102 -5.14 7.82 12.63
C TYR A 102 -4.15 8.45 11.63
N ALA A 103 -3.64 7.68 10.68
CA ALA A 103 -2.73 8.20 9.66
C ALA A 103 -3.39 9.25 8.75
N PHE A 104 -4.65 9.04 8.38
CA PHE A 104 -5.46 10.06 7.70
C PHE A 104 -5.60 11.32 8.56
N GLU A 105 -5.95 11.20 9.84
CA GLU A 105 -6.10 12.36 10.74
C GLU A 105 -4.80 13.14 10.96
N GLN A 106 -3.64 12.48 10.93
CA GLN A 106 -2.34 13.16 11.09
C GLN A 106 -1.82 13.81 9.81
N THR A 107 -2.24 13.33 8.63
CA THR A 107 -1.62 13.73 7.35
C THR A 107 -2.58 14.34 6.33
N GLY A 108 -3.89 14.18 6.52
CA GLY A 108 -4.93 14.50 5.53
C GLY A 108 -4.94 13.58 4.31
N LEU A 109 -4.12 12.52 4.29
CA LEU A 109 -3.96 11.65 3.12
C LEU A 109 -4.87 10.42 3.21
N VAL A 110 -5.65 10.21 2.15
CA VAL A 110 -6.36 8.95 1.90
C VAL A 110 -5.50 8.12 0.95
N VAL A 111 -4.73 7.18 1.49
CA VAL A 111 -3.83 6.32 0.71
C VAL A 111 -4.55 5.03 0.31
N SER A 112 -4.42 4.64 -0.95
CA SER A 112 -4.92 3.38 -1.50
C SER A 112 -3.96 2.83 -2.55
N GLU A 113 -4.14 1.56 -2.94
CA GLU A 113 -3.37 0.93 -4.04
C GLU A 113 -3.46 1.73 -5.34
N GLN A 114 -4.58 2.43 -5.57
CA GLN A 114 -4.82 3.20 -6.80
C GLN A 114 -4.03 4.51 -6.85
N ASN A 115 -3.63 5.06 -5.70
CA ASN A 115 -3.07 6.41 -5.63
C ASN A 115 -1.69 6.50 -4.97
N GLN A 116 -1.23 5.47 -4.26
CA GLN A 116 0.03 5.50 -3.51
C GLN A 116 1.24 5.91 -4.37
N ASP A 117 1.24 5.52 -5.66
CA ASP A 117 2.31 5.84 -6.61
C ASP A 117 2.27 7.30 -7.08
N SER A 118 1.15 8.00 -6.88
CA SER A 118 0.98 9.43 -7.19
C SER A 118 1.24 10.35 -5.97
N ILE A 119 1.56 9.77 -4.82
CA ILE A 119 1.86 10.49 -3.57
C ILE A 119 3.37 10.70 -3.45
N SER A 120 3.80 11.86 -2.95
CA SER A 120 5.23 12.11 -2.78
C SER A 120 5.82 11.14 -1.76
N ASP A 121 7.10 10.79 -1.93
CA ASP A 121 7.74 9.82 -1.02
C ASP A 121 7.81 10.31 0.43
N VAL A 122 7.90 11.63 0.62
CA VAL A 122 7.94 12.24 1.96
C VAL A 122 6.58 12.15 2.63
N ASP A 123 5.52 12.47 1.88
CA ASP A 123 4.14 12.40 2.37
C ASP A 123 3.73 10.96 2.68
N LEU A 124 4.07 10.02 1.80
CA LEU A 124 3.79 8.61 1.99
C LEU A 124 4.57 8.03 3.19
N ALA A 125 5.83 8.44 3.38
CA ALA A 125 6.61 8.05 4.55
C ALA A 125 6.02 8.63 5.86
N ALA A 126 5.56 9.89 5.85
CA ALA A 126 4.88 10.48 6.99
C ALA A 126 3.58 9.73 7.35
N TRP A 127 2.83 9.30 6.33
CA TRP A 127 1.63 8.48 6.51
C TRP A 127 1.94 7.13 7.18
N TYR A 128 2.94 6.39 6.68
CA TYR A 128 3.36 5.13 7.31
C TYR A 128 3.89 5.32 8.74
N ALA A 129 4.64 6.40 9.00
CA ALA A 129 5.13 6.71 10.33
C ALA A 129 3.98 6.95 11.34
N ALA A 130 2.90 7.59 10.90
CA ALA A 130 1.71 7.77 11.75
C ALA A 130 1.02 6.43 12.08
N ILE A 131 0.96 5.49 11.13
CA ILE A 131 0.45 4.12 11.38
C ILE A 131 1.29 3.42 12.45
N GLU A 132 2.61 3.48 12.33
CA GLU A 132 3.53 2.88 13.30
C GLU A 132 3.37 3.51 14.68
N GLU A 133 3.28 4.84 14.74
CA GLU A 133 3.03 5.57 15.99
C GLU A 133 1.75 5.09 16.69
N TYR A 134 0.65 4.99 15.96
CA TYR A 134 -0.61 4.49 16.50
C TYR A 134 -0.47 3.07 17.05
N ARG A 135 0.09 2.16 16.25
CA ARG A 135 0.25 0.76 16.63
C ARG A 135 1.12 0.62 17.88
N ASN A 136 2.21 1.37 17.96
CA ASN A 136 3.08 1.42 19.13
C ASN A 136 2.34 1.92 20.39
N ARG A 137 1.56 3.00 20.28
CA ARG A 137 0.75 3.53 21.40
C ARG A 137 -0.35 2.56 21.84
N ALA A 138 -0.99 1.89 20.88
CA ALA A 138 -2.05 0.93 21.14
C ALA A 138 -1.55 -0.43 21.67
N GLY A 139 -0.22 -0.64 21.75
CA GLY A 139 0.36 -1.92 22.10
C GLY A 139 0.05 -3.03 21.07
N LEU A 140 -0.34 -2.64 19.86
CA LEU A 140 -0.51 -3.57 18.75
C LEU A 140 0.89 -4.02 18.32
N PRO A 141 1.10 -5.33 18.08
CA PRO A 141 2.41 -5.81 17.69
C PRO A 141 2.85 -5.11 16.42
N MET A 142 4.04 -4.49 16.45
CA MET A 142 4.77 -4.18 15.21
C MET A 142 4.81 -5.48 14.40
N GLN A 143 4.44 -5.38 13.12
CA GLN A 143 4.59 -6.48 12.19
C GLN A 143 6.10 -6.61 11.96
N ASP A 144 6.76 -7.39 12.80
CA ASP A 144 8.22 -7.50 12.81
C ASP A 144 8.67 -8.25 11.56
N TYR A 145 9.03 -7.48 10.54
CA TYR A 145 9.73 -7.99 9.38
C TYR A 145 11.23 -8.15 9.67
N PRO A 146 11.90 -9.10 9.00
CA PRO A 146 11.32 -10.09 8.10
C PRO A 146 10.52 -11.16 8.85
N LEU A 147 9.31 -11.44 8.35
CA LEU A 147 8.37 -12.42 8.90
C LEU A 147 8.48 -13.72 8.09
N GLY A 148 8.81 -14.81 8.77
CA GLY A 148 8.77 -16.14 8.17
C GLY A 148 7.36 -16.72 8.24
N THR A 149 6.86 -17.28 7.16
CA THR A 149 5.62 -18.07 7.17
C THR A 149 5.88 -19.48 6.63
N VAL A 150 5.19 -20.47 7.19
CA VAL A 150 5.19 -21.85 6.70
C VAL A 150 3.77 -22.23 6.35
N ALA A 151 3.53 -22.48 5.07
CA ALA A 151 2.26 -22.96 4.53
C ALA A 151 2.37 -24.42 4.09
N LEU A 152 1.35 -25.21 4.40
CA LEU A 152 1.29 -26.64 4.13
C LEU A 152 0.19 -26.92 3.10
N TYR A 153 0.46 -27.84 2.17
CA TYR A 153 -0.47 -28.23 1.12
C TYR A 153 -0.44 -29.74 0.94
N GLY A 154 -1.59 -30.31 0.59
CA GLY A 154 -1.78 -31.74 0.48
C GLY A 154 -2.97 -32.10 -0.40
N PRO A 155 -3.06 -33.35 -0.89
CA PRO A 155 -4.26 -33.83 -1.58
C PRO A 155 -5.51 -33.84 -0.70
N ASP A 156 -5.34 -33.81 0.62
CA ASP A 156 -6.37 -33.77 1.65
C ASP A 156 -5.85 -33.06 2.92
N GLU A 157 -6.66 -33.00 3.99
CA GLU A 157 -6.31 -32.32 5.25
C GLU A 157 -5.20 -33.02 6.07
N THR A 158 -4.90 -34.28 5.78
CA THR A 158 -4.02 -35.14 6.61
C THR A 158 -2.67 -35.45 5.97
N THR A 159 -2.59 -35.41 4.63
CA THR A 159 -1.41 -35.84 3.89
C THR A 159 -0.68 -34.62 3.35
N THR A 160 0.33 -34.12 4.05
CA THR A 160 1.10 -32.96 3.59
C THR A 160 2.13 -33.39 2.54
N THR A 161 1.99 -32.91 1.31
CA THR A 161 2.92 -33.24 0.20
C THR A 161 3.77 -32.08 -0.28
N LYS A 162 3.43 -30.85 0.12
CA LYS A 162 4.16 -29.63 -0.23
C LYS A 162 4.20 -28.69 0.97
N LEU A 163 5.40 -28.20 1.28
CA LEU A 163 5.64 -27.19 2.31
C LEU A 163 6.28 -25.97 1.64
N VAL A 164 5.75 -24.79 1.91
CA VAL A 164 6.28 -23.52 1.39
C VAL A 164 6.71 -22.66 2.56
N ALA A 165 8.02 -22.43 2.67
CA ALA A 165 8.58 -21.45 3.58
C ALA A 165 8.74 -20.12 2.84
N SER A 166 8.06 -19.07 3.33
CA SER A 166 8.04 -17.74 2.72
C SER A 166 8.61 -16.71 3.68
N ILE A 167 9.30 -15.70 3.14
CA ILE A 167 9.82 -14.57 3.91
C ILE A 167 9.22 -13.31 3.34
N LEU A 168 8.44 -12.63 4.17
CA LEU A 168 7.95 -11.29 3.89
C LEU A 168 8.96 -10.30 4.46
N ILE A 169 9.41 -9.34 3.65
CA ILE A 169 10.35 -8.28 4.06
C ILE A 169 9.64 -6.95 4.33
N ASP A 170 8.46 -6.77 3.75
CA ASP A 170 7.49 -5.70 3.99
C ASP A 170 6.11 -6.18 3.46
N ALA A 171 5.08 -5.34 3.56
CA ALA A 171 3.71 -5.71 3.18
C ALA A 171 3.42 -5.73 1.67
N GLN A 172 4.28 -5.11 0.84
CA GLN A 172 4.04 -4.88 -0.60
C GLN A 172 4.97 -5.73 -1.49
N SER A 173 6.09 -6.20 -0.96
CA SER A 173 7.07 -6.98 -1.71
C SER A 173 6.64 -8.44 -1.93
N GLU A 174 6.96 -8.98 -3.11
CA GLU A 174 6.83 -10.43 -3.35
C GLU A 174 7.68 -11.22 -2.33
N PRO A 175 7.12 -12.28 -1.73
CA PRO A 175 7.83 -13.06 -0.72
C PRO A 175 8.98 -13.86 -1.33
N ILE A 176 10.09 -13.96 -0.59
CA ILE A 176 11.15 -14.90 -0.93
C ILE A 176 10.70 -16.29 -0.49
N GLN A 177 10.56 -17.22 -1.43
CA GLN A 177 10.00 -18.54 -1.15
C GLN A 177 10.99 -19.68 -1.36
N LYS A 178 10.87 -20.71 -0.52
CA LYS A 178 11.50 -22.01 -0.72
C LYS A 178 10.43 -23.11 -0.59
N LYS A 179 10.24 -23.87 -1.67
CA LYS A 179 9.25 -24.95 -1.77
C LYS A 179 9.93 -26.30 -1.51
N PHE A 180 9.27 -27.17 -0.76
CA PHE A 180 9.68 -28.54 -0.47
C PHE A 180 8.55 -29.49 -0.88
N PHE A 181 8.91 -30.67 -1.38
CA PHE A 181 7.97 -31.68 -1.86
C PHE A 181 8.39 -33.05 -1.34
N GLY A 182 7.41 -33.88 -0.96
CA GLY A 182 7.62 -35.25 -0.50
C GLY A 182 6.41 -35.77 0.25
N ASP A 183 6.33 -37.08 0.47
CA ASP A 183 5.24 -37.67 1.26
C ASP A 183 5.45 -37.35 2.75
N HIS A 184 4.47 -36.72 3.40
CA HIS A 184 4.57 -36.23 4.80
C HIS A 184 5.78 -35.32 5.02
N VAL A 185 5.93 -34.32 4.15
CA VAL A 185 7.09 -33.41 4.12
C VAL A 185 7.19 -32.53 5.38
N ASP A 186 6.09 -32.33 6.09
CA ASP A 186 5.99 -31.65 7.38
C ASP A 186 6.65 -32.43 8.52
N ASP A 187 6.67 -33.76 8.44
CA ASP A 187 7.31 -34.64 9.42
C ASP A 187 8.82 -34.83 9.16
N ASP A 188 9.35 -34.36 8.03
CA ASP A 188 10.75 -34.56 7.67
C ASP A 188 11.69 -33.63 8.49
N PRO A 189 12.53 -34.19 9.40
CA PRO A 189 13.44 -33.39 10.20
C PRO A 189 14.54 -32.69 9.38
N GLN A 190 14.85 -33.17 8.17
CA GLN A 190 15.77 -32.48 7.27
C GLN A 190 15.12 -31.24 6.65
N VAL A 191 13.84 -31.33 6.27
CA VAL A 191 13.07 -30.18 5.77
C VAL A 191 12.96 -29.12 6.87
N ALA A 192 12.57 -29.52 8.08
CA ALA A 192 12.49 -28.61 9.22
C ALA A 192 13.81 -27.86 9.47
N ARG A 193 14.96 -28.56 9.41
CA ARG A 193 16.28 -27.91 9.52
C ARG A 193 16.56 -26.91 8.41
N GLN A 194 16.24 -27.26 7.17
CA GLN A 194 16.45 -26.38 6.02
C GLN A 194 15.56 -25.14 6.07
N VAL A 195 14.33 -25.24 6.59
CA VAL A 195 13.44 -24.09 6.81
C VAL A 195 14.05 -23.16 7.87
N VAL A 196 14.51 -23.71 9.00
CA VAL A 196 15.16 -22.93 10.06
C VAL A 196 16.43 -22.24 9.56
N GLU A 197 17.23 -22.92 8.74
CA GLU A 197 18.44 -22.35 8.14
C GLU A 197 18.09 -21.23 7.15
N PHE A 198 17.11 -21.46 6.27
CA PHE A 198 16.61 -20.46 5.34
C PHE A 198 16.13 -19.19 6.05
N PHE A 199 15.34 -19.33 7.12
CA PHE A 199 14.90 -18.19 7.94
C PHE A 199 16.06 -17.48 8.64
N ARG A 200 17.04 -18.22 9.17
CA ARG A 200 18.20 -17.65 9.84
C ARG A 200 19.07 -16.84 8.88
N GLU A 201 19.33 -17.35 7.68
CA GLU A 201 20.13 -16.67 6.65
C GLU A 201 19.55 -15.32 6.23
N HIS A 202 18.22 -15.19 6.30
CA HIS A 202 17.50 -13.98 5.91
C HIS A 202 17.11 -13.11 7.12
N GLY A 203 17.61 -13.42 8.32
CA GLY A 203 17.40 -12.59 9.51
C GLY A 203 15.98 -12.61 10.09
N VAL A 204 15.19 -13.63 9.78
CA VAL A 204 13.83 -13.82 10.33
C VAL A 204 13.93 -14.01 11.85
N LYS A 205 13.22 -13.16 12.60
CA LYS A 205 13.15 -13.22 14.08
C LYS A 205 11.84 -13.78 14.59
N LYS A 206 10.77 -13.67 13.81
CA LYS A 206 9.44 -14.23 14.11
C LYS A 206 8.97 -15.06 12.93
N SER A 207 8.35 -16.19 13.24
CA SER A 207 7.74 -17.05 12.24
C SER A 207 6.37 -17.53 12.66
N VAL A 208 5.48 -17.72 11.69
CA VAL A 208 4.16 -18.30 11.86
C VAL A 208 4.06 -19.54 10.98
N ALA A 209 3.48 -20.62 11.51
CA ALA A 209 3.21 -21.84 10.74
C ALA A 209 1.70 -22.11 10.77
N MET A 210 1.17 -22.63 9.67
CA MET A 210 -0.21 -23.10 9.62
C MET A 210 -0.33 -24.42 10.39
N ASP A 211 -1.45 -24.63 11.06
CA ASP A 211 -1.72 -25.83 11.87
C ASP A 211 -2.09 -27.06 11.03
N GLY A 212 -2.26 -26.91 9.70
CA GLY A 212 -2.60 -28.00 8.79
C GLY A 212 -2.54 -27.57 7.31
N ASN A 213 -2.95 -28.48 6.43
CA ASN A 213 -2.99 -28.22 4.99
C ASN A 213 -4.04 -27.15 4.68
N ILE A 214 -3.62 -26.12 3.97
CA ILE A 214 -4.47 -24.99 3.57
C ILE A 214 -4.91 -25.08 2.11
N GLY A 215 -4.73 -26.23 1.45
CA GLY A 215 -5.18 -26.41 0.08
C GLY A 215 -4.39 -27.44 -0.70
N CYS A 216 -4.69 -27.51 -2.00
CA CYS A 216 -4.09 -28.41 -2.95
C CYS A 216 -2.63 -28.03 -3.27
N PRO A 217 -1.70 -29.00 -3.43
CA PRO A 217 -0.31 -28.70 -3.80
C PRO A 217 -0.15 -28.22 -5.26
N HIS A 218 -1.17 -28.43 -6.10
CA HIS A 218 -1.18 -28.11 -7.53
C HIS A 218 -1.59 -26.67 -7.81
N GLU A 219 -0.91 -26.03 -8.75
CA GLU A 219 -1.08 -24.62 -9.10
C GLU A 219 -1.96 -24.45 -10.35
N GLU A 220 -3.03 -23.68 -10.22
CA GLU A 220 -3.92 -23.32 -11.33
C GLU A 220 -3.16 -22.58 -12.44
N GLY A 221 -3.45 -22.89 -13.71
CA GLY A 221 -2.74 -22.34 -14.86
C GLY A 221 -1.36 -22.98 -15.11
N ILE A 222 -0.87 -23.82 -14.21
CA ILE A 222 0.37 -24.60 -14.36
C ILE A 222 0.06 -26.09 -14.45
N ASP A 223 -0.57 -26.65 -13.42
CA ASP A 223 -0.86 -28.08 -13.30
C ASP A 223 -2.24 -28.46 -13.87
N TYR A 224 -3.16 -27.51 -13.93
CA TYR A 224 -4.50 -27.65 -14.53
C TYR A 224 -5.00 -26.31 -15.10
N PRO A 225 -6.01 -26.30 -15.99
CA PRO A 225 -6.47 -25.07 -16.65
C PRO A 225 -7.00 -24.01 -15.69
N LEU A 226 -6.87 -22.75 -16.10
CA LEU A 226 -7.42 -21.60 -15.37
C LEU A 226 -8.96 -21.67 -15.35
N GLY A 227 -9.57 -21.50 -14.18
CA GLY A 227 -11.00 -21.55 -13.91
C GLY A 227 -11.54 -22.95 -13.61
N ASP A 228 -10.71 -24.00 -13.68
CA ASP A 228 -11.12 -25.37 -13.38
C ASP A 228 -10.80 -25.78 -11.94
N VAL A 229 -11.41 -26.86 -11.47
CA VAL A 229 -11.08 -27.48 -10.19
C VAL A 229 -9.94 -28.50 -10.36
N CYS A 230 -9.05 -28.59 -9.37
CA CYS A 230 -7.93 -29.53 -9.45
C CYS A 230 -8.42 -30.98 -9.56
N PRO A 231 -8.11 -31.72 -10.64
CA PRO A 231 -8.64 -33.08 -10.84
C PRO A 231 -7.96 -34.13 -9.94
N GLN A 232 -6.82 -33.78 -9.33
CA GLN A 232 -6.00 -34.70 -8.55
C GLN A 232 -6.36 -34.71 -7.06
N CYS A 233 -7.08 -33.70 -6.57
CA CYS A 233 -7.35 -33.54 -5.14
C CYS A 233 -8.85 -33.27 -4.91
N PRO A 234 -9.72 -34.27 -5.10
CA PRO A 234 -11.17 -34.11 -5.00
C PRO A 234 -11.66 -33.67 -3.62
N TYR A 235 -10.89 -33.95 -2.56
CA TYR A 235 -11.21 -33.56 -1.19
C TYR A 235 -11.51 -32.05 -1.07
N TRP A 236 -10.77 -31.22 -1.80
CA TRP A 236 -10.90 -29.76 -1.74
C TRP A 236 -12.14 -29.22 -2.45
N HIS A 237 -12.81 -30.01 -3.31
CA HIS A 237 -13.98 -29.54 -4.07
C HIS A 237 -15.21 -29.30 -3.19
N ASP A 238 -15.26 -29.96 -2.02
CA ASP A 238 -16.40 -29.92 -1.11
C ASP A 238 -16.14 -29.04 0.13
N GLN A 239 -15.00 -28.34 0.20
CA GLN A 239 -14.63 -27.51 1.36
C GLN A 239 -15.20 -26.09 1.24
N PRO A 240 -15.80 -25.53 2.30
CA PRO A 240 -16.51 -24.25 2.23
C PRO A 240 -15.62 -23.02 1.96
N GLU A 241 -14.30 -23.17 1.98
CA GLU A 241 -13.32 -22.10 1.75
C GLU A 241 -12.57 -22.21 0.40
N PHE A 242 -12.89 -23.21 -0.44
CA PHE A 242 -12.24 -23.49 -1.73
C PHE A 242 -13.23 -23.71 -2.88
#